data_AF-X8J3M8-F1
#
_entry.id   AF-X8J3M8-F1
#
_cell.length_a   1.000
_cell.length_b   1.000
_cell.length_c   1.000
_cell.angle_alpha   90.00
_cell.angle_beta   90.00
_cell.angle_gamma   90.00
#
_symmetry.space_group_name_H-M   'P 1'
#
loop_
_entity.id
_entity.type
_entity.pdbx_description
1 polymer ?
#
loop_
_entity_poly.entity_id
_entity_poly.type
_entity_poly.pdbx_seq_one_letter_code
_entity_poly.pdbx_strand_id
1 'polypeptide(L)'
;MDSSLTFWNLMAYDYAGVWPGQTITNDLANLFAPSPHAGINTDSVIKWYKGKGVTPSKLVMGMPLYGRSFAETKGIREAYNGAGAGKWEAGVYDYKNLP
;
A
#
# COMPACT_ATOMS: atom_id res chain seq x y z
N MET A 1 -15.66 6.06 17.97
CA MET A 1 -15.24 4.78 17.36
C MET A 1 -14.15 4.11 18.17
N ASP A 2 -13.05 4.80 18.53
CA ASP A 2 -11.97 4.17 19.30
C ASP A 2 -12.47 3.52 20.60
N SER A 3 -13.28 4.22 21.40
CA SER A 3 -13.86 3.69 22.66
C SER A 3 -14.66 2.39 22.53
N SER A 4 -15.15 2.06 21.33
CA SER A 4 -15.98 0.88 21.07
C SER A 4 -15.20 -0.29 20.45
N LEU A 5 -13.92 -0.09 20.11
CA LEU A 5 -13.06 -1.10 19.48
C LEU A 5 -12.02 -1.63 20.47
N THR A 6 -11.65 -2.90 20.35
CA THR A 6 -10.49 -3.45 21.08
C THR A 6 -9.18 -2.98 20.45
N PHE A 7 -9.10 -3.01 19.12
CA PHE A 7 -7.99 -2.49 18.32
C PHE A 7 -8.45 -2.22 16.88
N TRP A 8 -7.61 -1.55 16.11
CA TRP A 8 -7.80 -1.20 14.71
C TRP A 8 -6.81 -1.98 13.87
N ASN A 9 -7.30 -2.72 12.87
CA ASN A 9 -6.45 -3.30 11.83
C ASN A 9 -6.28 -2.27 10.73
N LEU A 10 -5.16 -1.54 10.75
CA LEU A 10 -4.83 -0.59 9.71
C LEU A 10 -4.35 -1.36 8.47
N MET A 11 -5.09 -1.24 7.36
CA MET A 11 -4.68 -1.80 6.07
C MET A 11 -3.60 -0.90 5.44
N ALA A 12 -2.35 -1.04 5.91
CA ALA A 12 -1.21 -0.23 5.48
C ALA A 12 -0.54 -0.79 4.22
N TYR A 13 -1.36 -1.09 3.21
CA TYR A 13 -0.99 -1.69 1.93
C TYR A 13 -2.03 -1.29 0.87
N ASP A 14 -1.81 -1.71 -0.38
CA ASP A 14 -2.60 -1.26 -1.53
C ASP A 14 -2.57 0.26 -1.69
N TYR A 15 -1.37 0.85 -1.64
CA TYR A 15 -1.16 2.25 -2.03
C TYR A 15 -0.95 2.43 -3.53
N ALA A 16 -0.55 1.36 -4.23
CA ALA A 16 -0.27 1.37 -5.65
C ALA A 16 -0.79 0.11 -6.34
N GLY A 17 -1.42 0.27 -7.48
CA GLY A 17 -1.83 -0.82 -8.35
C GLY A 17 -2.25 -0.33 -9.73
N VAL A 18 -2.74 -1.26 -10.55
CA VAL A 18 -3.26 -0.93 -11.88
C VAL A 18 -4.74 -0.56 -11.76
N TRP A 19 -5.01 0.70 -11.45
CA TRP A 19 -6.36 1.23 -11.22
C TRP A 19 -6.63 2.49 -12.06
N PRO A 20 -7.91 2.85 -12.28
CA PRO A 20 -8.25 4.11 -12.93
C PRO A 20 -7.61 5.31 -12.22
N GLY A 21 -6.84 6.11 -12.97
CA GLY A 21 -6.18 7.31 -12.46
C GLY A 21 -4.74 7.12 -11.97
N GLN A 22 -4.26 5.88 -11.82
CA GLN A 22 -2.83 5.61 -11.56
C GLN A 22 -2.09 5.33 -12.86
N THR A 23 -1.23 6.26 -13.28
CA THR A 23 -0.49 6.19 -14.57
C THR A 23 0.98 5.83 -14.44
N ILE A 24 1.51 5.83 -13.20
CA ILE A 24 2.88 5.47 -12.88
C ILE A 24 2.90 4.35 -11.84
N THR A 25 3.99 3.59 -11.82
CA THR A 25 4.25 2.60 -10.77
C THR A 25 4.55 3.28 -9.44
N ASN A 26 4.25 2.61 -8.33
CA ASN A 26 4.59 3.13 -7.00
C ASN A 26 4.65 1.99 -5.96
N ASP A 27 5.06 2.32 -4.73
CA ASP A 27 5.20 1.34 -3.65
C ASP A 27 3.85 0.83 -3.14
N LEU A 28 3.77 -0.49 -2.86
CA LEU A 28 2.56 -1.14 -2.36
C LEU A 28 2.21 -0.71 -0.92
N ALA A 29 3.23 -0.54 -0.07
CA ALA A 29 3.09 -0.46 1.39
C ALA A 29 4.25 0.35 2.05
N ASN A 30 4.67 1.46 1.45
CA ASN A 30 5.77 2.28 1.96
C ASN A 30 5.44 2.93 3.32
N LEU A 31 6.36 2.80 4.28
CA LEU A 31 6.24 3.41 5.59
C LEU A 31 6.32 4.94 5.53
N PHE A 32 7.29 5.45 4.77
CA PHE A 32 7.53 6.88 4.59
C PHE A 32 7.27 7.28 3.13
N ALA A 33 7.03 8.57 2.90
CA ALA A 33 6.91 9.10 1.53
C ALA A 33 8.27 8.96 0.82
N PRO A 34 8.38 8.21 -0.29
CA PRO A 34 9.65 8.03 -0.98
C PRO A 34 10.05 9.25 -1.82
N SER A 35 9.12 10.16 -2.06
CA SER A 35 9.37 11.51 -2.57
C SER A 35 8.26 12.45 -2.08
N PRO A 36 8.45 13.78 -2.12
CA PRO A 36 7.41 14.75 -1.75
C PRO A 36 6.10 14.64 -2.54
N HIS A 37 6.14 13.94 -3.69
CA HIS A 37 4.99 13.77 -4.59
C HIS A 37 4.50 12.32 -4.67
N ALA A 38 5.03 11.42 -3.83
CA ALA A 38 4.84 9.98 -3.98
C ALA A 38 3.49 9.42 -3.45
N GLY A 39 2.52 10.28 -3.15
CA GLY A 39 1.20 9.82 -2.71
C GLY A 39 1.14 9.34 -1.25
N ILE A 40 0.39 8.27 -1.00
CA ILE A 40 0.06 7.76 0.34
C ILE A 40 1.29 7.11 1.00
N ASN A 41 1.43 7.26 2.32
CA ASN A 41 2.43 6.57 3.14
C ASN A 41 1.89 6.29 4.55
N THR A 42 2.35 5.21 5.17
CA THR A 42 1.83 4.74 6.46
C THR A 42 2.08 5.71 7.62
N ASP A 43 3.23 6.37 7.67
CA ASP A 43 3.58 7.33 8.73
C ASP A 43 2.58 8.49 8.81
N SER A 44 2.20 9.05 7.66
CA SER A 44 1.24 10.14 7.56
C SER A 44 -0.16 9.70 8.02
N VAL A 45 -0.55 8.47 7.68
CA VAL A 45 -1.84 7.88 8.12
C VAL A 45 -1.84 7.65 9.63
N ILE A 46 -0.77 7.08 10.20
CA ILE A 46 -0.65 6.86 11.65
C ILE A 46 -0.70 8.20 12.40
N LYS A 47 0.03 9.22 11.92
CA LYS A 47 -0.01 10.58 12.49
C LYS A 47 -1.43 11.16 12.46
N TRP A 48 -2.17 10.94 11.38
CA TRP A 48 -3.56 11.37 11.27
C TRP A 48 -4.45 10.67 12.33
N TYR A 49 -4.38 9.35 12.46
CA TYR A 49 -5.15 8.61 13.49
C TYR A 49 -4.85 9.11 14.90
N LYS A 50 -3.57 9.33 15.23
CA LYS A 50 -3.15 9.89 16.52
C LYS A 50 -3.70 11.31 16.72
N GLY A 51 -3.66 12.15 15.69
CA GLY A 51 -4.23 13.50 15.71
C GLY A 51 -5.77 13.51 15.86
N LYS A 52 -6.44 12.40 15.55
CA LYS A 52 -7.88 12.18 15.80
C LYS A 52 -8.19 11.52 17.13
N GLY A 53 -7.19 11.33 18.00
CA GLY A 53 -7.38 10.80 19.35
C GLY A 53 -7.46 9.28 19.42
N VAL A 54 -7.04 8.55 18.38
CA VAL A 54 -6.93 7.09 18.47
C VAL A 54 -5.75 6.69 19.36
N THR A 55 -6.01 5.77 20.29
CA THR A 55 -5.01 5.26 21.23
C THR A 55 -3.92 4.48 20.46
N PRO A 56 -2.63 4.88 20.53
CA PRO A 56 -1.58 4.29 19.70
C PRO A 56 -1.39 2.77 19.89
N SER A 57 -1.52 2.26 21.12
CA SER A 57 -1.40 0.81 21.41
C SER A 57 -2.51 -0.04 20.82
N LYS A 58 -3.59 0.60 20.33
CA LYS A 58 -4.70 -0.06 19.65
C LYS A 58 -4.56 -0.07 18.13
N LEU A 59 -3.53 0.56 17.57
CA LEU A 59 -3.27 0.53 16.13
C LEU A 59 -2.38 -0.65 15.78
N VAL A 60 -2.94 -1.65 15.10
CA VAL A 60 -2.21 -2.78 14.53
C VAL A 60 -1.92 -2.46 13.06
N MET A 61 -0.64 -2.35 12.71
CA MET A 61 -0.20 -2.11 11.34
C MET A 61 -0.23 -3.41 10.54
N GLY A 62 -1.14 -3.50 9.58
CA GLY A 62 -1.18 -4.62 8.64
C GLY A 62 -0.03 -4.55 7.64
N MET A 63 0.47 -5.71 7.21
CA MET A 63 1.49 -5.86 6.17
C MET A 63 0.98 -6.81 5.09
N PRO A 64 1.26 -6.53 3.80
CA PRO A 64 0.80 -7.39 2.73
C PRO A 64 1.63 -8.67 2.68
N LEU A 65 0.96 -9.82 2.48
CA LEU A 65 1.60 -11.11 2.17
C LEU A 65 1.53 -11.42 0.66
N TYR A 66 1.58 -10.37 -0.14
CA TYR A 66 1.54 -10.39 -1.60
C TYR A 66 2.27 -9.17 -2.16
N GLY A 67 2.66 -9.26 -3.42
CA GLY A 67 3.17 -8.14 -4.21
C GLY A 67 2.17 -7.72 -5.29
N ARG A 68 2.26 -6.46 -5.72
CA ARG A 68 1.58 -5.96 -6.91
C ARG A 68 2.59 -5.68 -8.02
N SER A 69 2.25 -6.07 -9.24
CA SER A 69 3.14 -5.90 -10.39
C SER A 69 2.63 -4.85 -11.37
N PHE A 70 3.59 -4.32 -12.13
CA PHE A 70 3.38 -3.40 -13.22
C PHE A 70 4.20 -3.92 -14.41
N ALA A 71 3.56 -4.07 -15.57
CA ALA A 71 4.22 -4.52 -16.79
C ALA A 71 4.67 -3.34 -17.64
N GLU A 72 5.61 -3.61 -18.56
CA GLU A 72 6.09 -2.63 -19.56
C GLU A 72 6.52 -1.28 -18.95
N THR A 73 7.18 -1.34 -17.80
CA THR A 73 7.67 -0.16 -17.08
C THR A 73 9.19 -0.12 -17.08
N LYS A 74 9.75 1.09 -17.00
CA LYS A 74 11.19 1.31 -16.83
C LYS A 74 11.65 1.18 -15.37
N GLY A 75 10.74 1.16 -14.41
CA GLY A 75 11.07 1.04 -12.99
C GLY A 75 10.02 1.66 -12.08
N ILE A 76 10.42 1.94 -10.84
CA ILE A 76 9.55 2.57 -9.84
C ILE A 76 9.36 4.06 -10.11
N ARG A 77 8.12 4.57 -10.00
CA ARG A 77 7.71 5.94 -10.36
C ARG A 77 7.82 6.26 -11.84
N GLU A 78 7.80 5.25 -12.69
CA GLU A 78 7.78 5.38 -14.15
C GLU A 78 6.42 4.95 -14.70
N ALA A 79 6.13 5.37 -15.93
CA ALA A 79 4.95 4.88 -16.64
C ALA A 79 4.99 3.34 -16.79
N TYR A 80 3.82 2.73 -16.86
CA TYR A 80 3.64 1.30 -17.05
C TYR A 80 2.50 1.04 -18.05
N ASN A 81 2.41 -0.18 -18.57
CA ASN A 81 1.29 -0.62 -19.37
C ASN A 81 0.84 -2.02 -18.95
N GLY A 82 -0.32 -2.06 -18.28
CA GLY A 82 -0.90 -3.28 -17.76
C GLY A 82 -0.27 -3.80 -16.47
N ALA A 83 -0.96 -4.74 -15.84
CA ALA A 83 -0.54 -5.33 -14.56
C ALA A 83 0.44 -6.50 -14.73
N GLY A 84 0.57 -7.03 -15.95
CA GLY A 84 1.25 -8.31 -16.20
C GLY A 84 0.42 -9.51 -15.74
N ALA A 85 1.06 -10.67 -15.66
CA ALA A 85 0.41 -11.89 -15.18
C ALA A 85 0.18 -11.84 -13.65
N GLY A 86 -0.47 -12.87 -13.12
CA GLY A 86 -0.58 -13.15 -11.70
C GLY A 86 -1.21 -14.53 -11.52
N LYS A 87 -1.00 -15.15 -10.34
CA LYS A 87 -1.41 -16.55 -10.14
C LYS A 87 -2.92 -16.71 -10.00
N TRP A 88 -3.54 -15.79 -9.27
CA TRP A 88 -4.96 -15.84 -8.91
C TRP A 88 -5.72 -14.65 -9.49
N GLU A 89 -5.06 -13.49 -9.52
CA GLU A 89 -5.55 -12.24 -10.11
C GLU A 89 -4.40 -11.61 -10.88
N ALA A 90 -4.70 -11.02 -12.05
CA ALA A 90 -3.69 -10.29 -12.82
C ALA A 90 -3.09 -9.16 -11.98
N GLY A 91 -1.76 -9.04 -11.97
CA GLY A 91 -1.11 -8.01 -11.17
C GLY A 91 -0.86 -8.37 -9.70
N VAL A 92 -1.27 -9.54 -9.23
CA VAL A 92 -1.11 -9.96 -7.83
C VAL A 92 -0.34 -11.28 -7.73
N TYR A 93 0.68 -11.29 -6.88
CA TYR A 93 1.52 -12.45 -6.61
C TYR A 93 1.56 -12.74 -5.12
N ASP A 94 1.26 -13.98 -4.72
CA ASP A 94 1.50 -14.42 -3.34
C ASP A 94 2.99 -14.23 -3.00
N TYR A 95 3.29 -13.72 -1.81
CA TYR A 95 4.67 -13.53 -1.35
C TYR A 95 5.55 -14.77 -1.51
N LYS A 96 5.00 -15.96 -1.23
CA LYS A 96 5.70 -17.26 -1.37
C LYS A 96 6.14 -17.61 -2.79
N ASN A 97 5.64 -16.90 -3.81
CA ASN A 97 5.97 -17.13 -5.22
C ASN A 97 6.77 -15.96 -5.83
N LEU A 98 7.17 -14.98 -5.02
CA LEU A 98 7.99 -13.83 -5.42
C LEU A 98 9.47 -14.06 -5.07
N PRO A 99 10.38 -13.22 -5.61
CA PRO A 99 11.48 -12.71 -4.80
C PRO A 99 10.99 -11.74 -3.70
#